data_AF-A0A351SRM1-F1
#
_entry.id   AF-A0A351SRM1-F1
#
_cell.length_a   1.000
_cell.length_b   1.000
_cell.length_c   1.000
_cell.angle_alpha   90.00
_cell.angle_beta   90.00
_cell.angle_gamma   90.00
#
_symmetry.space_group_name_H-M   'P 1'
#
loop_
_entity.id
_entity.type
_entity.pdbx_description
1 polymer ?
#
loop_
_entity_poly.entity_id
_entity_poly.type
_entity_poly.pdbx_seq_one_letter_code
_entity_poly.pdbx_strand_id
1 'polypeptide(L)' 'MATKLTRKKPNFANARSHALNATKKKQSVNLQKVTINGEKVILSAREARTFKKSQKAA' A
#
# COMPACT_ATOMS: atom_id res chain seq x y z
N MET A 1 -5.83 14.99 9.68
CA MET A 1 -4.99 14.05 8.90
C MET A 1 -5.86 13.34 7.88
N ALA A 2 -5.32 13.00 6.70
CA ALA A 2 -6.08 12.27 5.67
C ALA A 2 -6.46 10.87 6.16
N THR A 3 -7.69 10.43 5.88
CA THR A 3 -8.20 9.13 6.31
C THR A 3 -7.55 8.01 5.50
N LYS A 4 -7.14 6.91 6.16
CA LYS A 4 -6.61 5.73 5.49
C LYS A 4 -7.76 4.86 5.02
N LEU A 5 -8.01 4.87 3.71
CA LEU A 5 -9.10 4.12 3.10
C LEU A 5 -8.68 2.70 2.72
N THR A 6 -7.39 2.46 2.45
CA THR A 6 -6.92 1.13 2.06
C THR A 6 -7.00 0.10 3.20
N ARG A 7 -7.64 -1.04 2.92
CA ARG A 7 -7.72 -2.21 3.83
C ARG A 7 -6.52 -3.15 3.67
N LYS A 8 -5.59 -2.84 2.76
CA LYS A 8 -4.45 -3.73 2.47
C LYS A 8 -3.51 -3.84 3.66
N LYS A 9 -3.31 -5.08 4.13
CA LYS A 9 -2.35 -5.41 5.19
C LYS A 9 -0.94 -5.55 4.61
N PRO A 10 0.12 -5.24 5.38
CA PRO A 10 1.49 -5.52 4.99
C PRO A 10 1.73 -7.04 4.94
N ASN A 11 2.60 -7.45 4.02
CA ASN A 11 3.01 -8.85 3.93
C ASN A 11 4.18 -9.11 4.89
N PHE A 12 4.31 -10.36 5.33
CA PHE A 12 5.43 -10.80 6.14
C PHE A 12 6.07 -12.03 5.50
N ALA A 13 7.38 -11.98 5.32
CA ALA A 13 8.19 -13.09 4.86
C ALA A 13 9.16 -13.53 5.96
N ASN A 14 9.73 -14.72 5.86
CA ASN A 14 10.83 -15.14 6.72
C ASN A 14 12.16 -14.81 6.02
N ALA A 15 13.09 -14.18 6.73
CA ALA A 15 14.49 -14.07 6.32
C ALA A 15 15.31 -15.15 7.04
N ARG A 16 16.34 -15.67 6.37
CA ARG A 16 17.26 -16.68 6.93
C ARG A 16 18.67 -16.10 6.98
N SER A 17 19.35 -16.31 8.09
CA SER A 17 20.79 -16.03 8.21
C SER A 17 21.61 -17.20 7.67
N HIS A 18 22.94 -17.02 7.57
CA HIS A 18 23.87 -18.12 7.29
C HIS A 18 23.78 -19.26 8.31
N ALA A 19 23.51 -18.95 9.58
CA ALA A 19 23.22 -19.94 10.62
C ALA A 19 21.76 -20.49 10.61
N LEU A 20 21.00 -20.28 9.52
CA LEU A 20 19.60 -20.72 9.32
C LEU A 20 18.54 -20.19 10.32
N ASN A 21 18.89 -19.25 11.21
CA ASN A 21 17.94 -18.58 12.08
C ASN A 21 16.84 -17.87 11.28
N ALA A 22 15.58 -18.07 11.66
CA ALA A 22 14.43 -17.43 11.03
C ALA A 22 14.09 -16.11 11.72
N THR A 23 14.01 -15.02 10.95
CA THR A 23 13.46 -13.74 11.42
C THR A 23 12.28 -13.31 10.54
N LYS A 24 11.32 -12.57 11.11
CA LYS A 24 10.18 -12.04 10.36
C LYS A 24 10.56 -10.72 9.68
N LYS A 25 10.50 -10.68 8.35
CA LYS A 25 10.69 -9.48 7.54
C LYS A 25 9.34 -8.91 7.11
N LYS A 26 9.02 -7.71 7.58
CA LYS A 26 7.81 -6.96 7.16
C LYS A 26 8.05 -6.29 5.80
N GLN A 27 7.10 -6.47 4.89
CA GLN A 27 6.98 -5.74 3.63
C GLN A 27 5.86 -4.71 3.77
N SER A 28 6.24 -3.46 4.05
CA SER A 28 5.29 -2.36 4.19
C SER A 28 4.61 -2.04 2.86
N VAL A 29 3.34 -1.60 2.95
CA VAL A 29 2.58 -1.16 1.78
C VAL A 29 2.96 0.28 1.45
N ASN A 30 3.26 0.57 0.19
CA ASN A 30 3.51 1.93 -0.28
C ASN A 30 2.18 2.71 -0.31
N LEU A 31 2.03 3.63 0.63
CA LEU A 31 0.86 4.48 0.79
C LEU A 31 1.08 5.83 0.09
N GLN A 32 0.04 6.34 -0.56
CA GLN A 32 0.02 7.61 -1.29
C GLN A 32 -1.21 8.42 -0.90
N LYS A 33 -1.05 9.74 -0.77
CA LYS A 33 -2.18 10.67 -0.62
C LYS A 33 -2.74 10.97 -2.00
N VAL A 34 -4.03 10.78 -2.19
CA VAL A 34 -4.76 11.04 -3.45
C VAL A 34 -6.01 11.83 -3.12
N THR A 35 -6.36 12.78 -3.98
CA THR A 35 -7.62 13.52 -3.89
C THR A 35 -8.70 12.77 -4.66
N ILE A 36 -9.79 12.41 -3.98
CA ILE A 36 -10.96 11.77 -4.59
C ILE A 36 -12.15 12.65 -4.25
N ASN A 37 -12.87 13.14 -5.27
CA ASN A 37 -14.07 13.97 -5.12
C ASN A 37 -13.87 15.19 -4.18
N GLY A 38 -12.68 15.79 -4.20
CA GLY A 38 -12.32 16.95 -3.36
C GLY A 38 -11.72 16.61 -1.99
N GLU A 39 -11.80 15.36 -1.53
CA GLU A 39 -11.24 14.93 -0.25
C GLU A 39 -9.87 14.24 -0.39
N LYS A 40 -8.96 14.52 0.55
CA LYS A 40 -7.64 13.88 0.60
C LYS A 40 -7.70 12.56 1.36
N VAL A 41 -7.50 11.45 0.66
CA VAL A 41 -7.46 10.10 1.24
C VAL A 41 -6.11 9.42 1.05
N ILE A 42 -5.77 8.47 1.94
CA ILE A 42 -4.56 7.66 1.83
C ILE A 42 -4.92 6.27 1.27
N LEU A 43 -4.32 5.94 0.14
CA LEU A 43 -4.51 4.68 -0.59
C LEU A 43 -3.18 3.97 -0.82
N SER A 44 -3.21 2.68 -1.16
CA SER A 44 -2.01 2.01 -1.68
C SER A 44 -1.68 2.48 -3.09
N ALA A 45 -0.41 2.44 -3.46
CA ALA A 45 0.04 2.84 -4.81
C ALA A 45 -0.67 2.08 -5.95
N ARG A 46 -1.08 0.83 -5.72
CA ARG A 46 -1.80 0.03 -6.72
C ARG A 46 -3.24 0.50 -6.89
N GLU A 47 -3.95 0.75 -5.78
CA GLU A 47 -5.31 1.27 -5.80
C GLU A 47 -5.34 2.67 -6.43
N ALA A 48 -4.39 3.54 -6.06
CA ALA A 48 -4.22 4.86 -6.66
C ALA A 48 -3.99 4.78 -8.18
N ARG A 49 -3.19 3.81 -8.65
CA ARG A 49 -2.97 3.59 -10.08
C ARG A 49 -4.24 3.15 -10.80
N THR A 50 -5.01 2.23 -10.22
CA THR A 50 -6.29 1.78 -10.79
C THR A 50 -7.29 2.92 -10.87
N PHE A 51 -7.40 3.73 -9.82
CA PHE A 51 -8.25 4.92 -9.80
C PHE A 51 -7.90 5.90 -10.93
N LYS A 52 -6.61 6.26 -11.07
CA LYS A 52 -6.14 7.13 -12.16
C LYS A 52 -6.43 6.58 -13.55
N LYS A 53 -6.33 5.26 -13.73
CA LYS A 53 -6.68 4.60 -15.00
C LYS A 53 -8.18 4.67 -15.28
N SER A 54 -9.01 4.46 -14.26
CA SER A 54 -10.48 4.58 -14.38
C SER A 54 -10.91 5.98 -14.76
N GLN A 55 -10.27 7.02 -14.21
CA GLN A 55 -10.57 8.41 -14.58
C GLN A 55 -10.13 8.78 -15.98
N LYS A 56 -9.09 8.14 -16.53
CA LYS A 56 -8.59 8.42 -17.89
C LYS A 56 -9.44 7.72 -18.97
N ALA A 57 -10.08 6.60 -18.62
CA ALA A 57 -10.90 5.82 -19.55
C ALA A 57 -12.36 6.30 -19.61
N ALA A 58 -12.77 7.17 -18.67
CA ALA A 58 -14.03 7.91 -18.66
C ALA A 58 -13.81 9.29 -19.29
#